data_AF-A0A1M3QFI2-F1
#
_entry.id   AF-A0A1M3QFI2-F1
#
_cell.length_a   1.000
_cell.length_b   1.000
_cell.length_c   1.000
_cell.angle_alpha   90.00
_cell.angle_beta   90.00
_cell.angle_gamma   90.00
#
_symmetry.space_group_name_H-M   'P 1'
#
loop_
_entity.id
_entity.type
_entity.pdbx_description
1 polymer ?
#
loop_
_entity_poly.entity_id
_entity_poly.type
_entity_poly.pdbx_seq_one_letter_code
_entity_poly.pdbx_strand_id
1 'polypeptide(L)'
;MFSLLQALIREAKGLEFDNSIFSIDDLKKFPIKISHDLLLNYFIERTTYSKAQILIFLSLVSFKFGERINLWNRPLVLYKGSYYINYLPTLSPIVLNLMDHWIELGGYDLDIRGKYLEKYLQKEVEEILLEKKFYGRILQRSKLYNKEKKFEELDLVVILKSIVLLAEIKCIKFPYEARDKHNALNRLKQGVKQIKRKKDFIEKCKNEIPELHSHVENKKFVSIVITNFPMYSGCIIDGIPIVDFYLFESYFETGKMTDGRIKKHGKPEVLKETFYYKNEDEMNSNLEQFFLQPYPIEELKSLYQIINQKISLEIFDYDLYVTSAQIPENYNPDSEILL
;
A
#
# COMPACT_ATOMS: atom_id res chain seq x y z
N MET A 1 3.37 20.53 -11.01
CA MET A 1 3.29 21.64 -10.03
C MET A 1 4.01 21.32 -8.73
N PHE A 2 3.72 20.21 -8.04
CA PHE A 2 4.42 19.87 -6.78
C PHE A 2 5.94 19.71 -6.92
N SER A 3 6.42 19.09 -8.01
CA SER A 3 7.85 19.02 -8.33
C SER A 3 8.51 20.40 -8.56
N LEU A 4 7.77 21.37 -9.12
CA LEU A 4 8.24 22.74 -9.28
C LEU A 4 8.29 23.47 -7.94
N LEU A 5 7.32 23.24 -7.06
CA LEU A 5 7.39 23.71 -5.68
C LEU A 5 8.64 23.14 -5.00
N GLN A 6 8.91 21.84 -5.14
CA GLN A 6 10.11 21.22 -4.60
C GLN A 6 11.40 21.82 -5.14
N ALA A 7 11.48 22.08 -6.46
CA ALA A 7 12.63 22.72 -7.07
C ALA A 7 12.86 24.12 -6.49
N LEU A 8 11.81 24.93 -6.37
CA LEU A 8 11.87 26.27 -5.77
C LEU A 8 12.39 26.24 -4.32
N ILE A 9 11.94 25.28 -3.52
CA ILE A 9 12.40 25.13 -2.12
C ILE A 9 13.81 24.53 -2.03
N ARG A 10 14.24 23.76 -3.04
CA ARG A 10 15.64 23.30 -3.12
C ARG A 10 16.59 24.45 -3.43
N GLU A 11 16.21 25.42 -4.26
CA GLU A 11 17.03 26.62 -4.48
C GLU A 11 17.16 27.46 -3.19
N ALA A 12 16.14 27.43 -2.31
CA ALA A 12 16.22 28.04 -0.99
C ALA A 12 17.19 27.33 -0.01
N LYS A 13 17.76 26.15 -0.37
CA LYS A 13 18.79 25.46 0.44
C LYS A 13 20.09 26.23 0.58
N GLY A 14 20.36 27.20 -0.29
CA GLY A 14 21.53 28.06 -0.21
C GLY A 14 21.45 29.15 0.88
N LEU A 15 20.33 29.24 1.60
CA LEU A 15 20.16 30.16 2.72
C LEU A 15 20.74 29.52 3.99
N GLU A 16 21.65 30.21 4.68
CA GLU A 16 22.11 29.78 6.00
C GLU A 16 20.92 29.76 6.97
N PHE A 17 20.58 28.56 7.44
CA PHE A 17 19.57 28.39 8.47
C PHE A 17 20.25 28.47 9.83
N ASP A 18 19.72 29.33 10.70
CA ASP A 18 20.14 29.39 12.10
C ASP A 18 19.74 28.07 12.78
N ASN A 19 20.72 27.17 12.96
CA ASN A 19 20.54 25.88 13.62
C ASN A 19 20.43 26.00 15.15
N SER A 20 20.45 27.21 15.71
CA SER A 20 20.30 27.46 17.15
C SER A 20 18.83 27.45 17.62
N ILE A 21 18.05 26.44 17.20
CA ILE A 21 16.66 26.27 17.62
C ILE A 21 16.64 25.25 18.76
N PHE A 22 16.79 25.75 19.99
CA PHE A 22 16.80 24.91 21.20
C PHE A 22 15.62 25.19 22.13
N SER A 23 14.78 26.18 21.81
CA SER A 23 13.59 26.53 22.59
C SER A 23 12.34 26.71 21.69
N ILE A 24 11.15 26.60 22.30
CA ILE A 24 9.86 26.85 21.62
C ILE A 24 9.79 28.29 21.08
N ASP A 25 10.46 29.26 21.73
CA ASP A 25 10.49 30.64 21.28
C ASP A 25 11.38 30.86 20.04
N ASP A 26 12.40 30.01 19.83
CA ASP A 26 13.28 30.06 18.65
C ASP A 26 12.57 29.60 17.37
N LEU A 27 11.43 28.90 17.47
CA LEU A 27 10.62 28.51 16.31
C LEU A 27 10.15 29.71 15.47
N LYS A 28 10.08 30.91 16.06
CA LYS A 28 9.75 32.17 15.36
C LYS A 28 10.79 32.55 14.30
N LYS A 29 12.02 32.06 14.41
CA LYS A 29 13.11 32.25 13.43
C LYS A 29 12.92 31.39 12.18
N PHE A 30 11.99 30.43 12.20
CA PHE A 30 11.74 29.51 11.10
C PHE A 30 10.50 29.93 10.29
N PRO A 31 10.67 30.70 9.19
CA PRO A 31 9.71 30.55 8.10
C PRO A 31 10.31 30.84 6.71
N ILE A 32 10.60 29.80 5.94
CA ILE A 32 10.59 29.95 4.47
C ILE A 32 9.16 30.34 4.10
N LYS A 33 8.98 31.59 3.66
CA LYS A 33 7.68 32.13 3.25
C LYS A 33 7.74 32.70 1.86
N ILE A 34 6.64 32.55 1.12
CA ILE A 34 6.47 33.11 -0.22
C ILE A 34 5.11 33.79 -0.25
N SER A 35 5.04 35.01 -0.79
CA SER A 35 3.73 35.67 -0.92
C SER A 35 2.82 34.88 -1.86
N HIS A 36 1.51 34.94 -1.62
CA HIS A 36 0.54 34.24 -2.45
C HIS A 36 0.67 34.63 -3.93
N ASP A 37 0.76 35.92 -4.22
CA ASP A 37 0.83 36.44 -5.59
C ASP A 37 2.14 36.05 -6.28
N LEU A 38 3.27 36.07 -5.56
CA LEU A 38 4.56 35.65 -6.13
C LEU A 38 4.56 34.16 -6.47
N LEU A 39 4.04 33.30 -5.60
CA LEU A 39 3.96 31.86 -5.87
C LEU A 39 2.99 31.55 -7.02
N LEU A 40 1.87 32.26 -7.08
CA LEU A 40 0.89 32.12 -8.15
C LEU A 40 1.49 32.52 -9.50
N ASN A 41 2.11 33.70 -9.58
CA ASN A 41 2.75 34.18 -10.80
C ASN A 41 3.90 33.27 -11.24
N TYR A 42 4.72 32.78 -10.29
CA TYR A 42 5.76 31.80 -10.58
C TYR A 42 5.21 30.55 -11.27
N PHE A 43 4.08 30.00 -10.79
CA PHE A 43 3.46 28.84 -11.45
C PHE A 43 2.83 29.18 -12.80
N ILE A 44 2.24 30.36 -12.97
CA ILE A 44 1.70 30.82 -14.27
C ILE A 44 2.84 30.90 -15.30
N GLU A 45 4.00 31.43 -14.92
CA GLU A 45 5.15 31.58 -15.82
C GLU A 45 5.86 30.26 -16.15
N ARG A 46 5.77 29.27 -15.25
CA ARG A 46 6.54 28.01 -15.36
C ARG A 46 5.70 26.79 -15.74
N THR A 47 4.41 26.94 -15.94
CA THR A 47 3.51 25.84 -16.29
C THR A 47 2.52 26.24 -17.38
N THR A 48 1.89 25.25 -18.00
CA THR A 48 0.80 25.45 -18.98
C THR A 48 -0.59 25.45 -18.32
N TYR A 49 -0.66 25.38 -16.98
CA TYR A 49 -1.93 25.31 -16.26
C TYR A 49 -2.60 26.67 -16.14
N SER A 50 -3.93 26.69 -16.19
CA SER A 50 -4.70 27.91 -15.98
C SER A 50 -4.57 28.41 -14.54
N LYS A 51 -4.79 29.72 -14.33
CA LYS A 51 -4.84 30.33 -12.99
C LYS A 51 -5.80 29.57 -12.06
N ALA A 52 -6.95 29.12 -12.57
CA ALA A 52 -7.91 28.33 -11.78
C ALA A 52 -7.33 26.98 -11.33
N GLN A 53 -6.65 26.26 -12.23
CA GLN A 53 -6.00 24.97 -11.90
C GLN A 53 -4.87 25.15 -10.87
N ILE A 54 -4.09 26.23 -10.99
CA ILE A 54 -3.03 26.54 -10.02
C ILE A 54 -3.62 26.86 -8.64
N LEU A 55 -4.71 27.63 -8.58
CA LEU A 55 -5.40 27.93 -7.31
C LEU A 55 -5.98 26.68 -6.66
N ILE A 56 -6.52 25.75 -7.46
CA ILE A 56 -6.97 24.43 -6.98
C ILE A 56 -5.77 23.68 -6.37
N PHE A 57 -4.65 23.59 -7.09
CA PHE A 57 -3.44 22.94 -6.58
C PHE A 57 -2.95 23.56 -5.27
N LEU A 58 -2.84 24.89 -5.20
CA LEU A 58 -2.43 25.59 -3.99
C LEU A 58 -3.39 25.29 -2.83
N SER A 59 -4.71 25.25 -3.07
CA SER A 59 -5.70 24.86 -2.07
C SER A 59 -5.58 23.39 -1.63
N LEU A 60 -5.18 22.48 -2.52
CA LEU A 60 -4.95 21.07 -2.20
C LEU A 60 -3.75 20.89 -1.26
N VAL A 61 -2.66 21.62 -1.48
CA VAL A 61 -1.43 21.49 -0.68
C VAL A 61 -1.36 22.45 0.52
N SER A 62 -2.38 23.29 0.70
CA SER A 62 -2.46 24.23 1.83
C SER A 62 -3.33 23.71 2.95
N PHE A 63 -2.88 23.89 4.18
CA PHE A 63 -3.63 23.66 5.40
C PHE A 63 -4.83 24.60 5.45
N LYS A 64 -5.97 24.06 5.88
CA LYS A 64 -7.22 24.79 6.07
C LYS A 64 -7.51 24.88 7.55
N PHE A 65 -7.63 26.11 8.05
CA PHE A 65 -7.99 26.34 9.45
C PHE A 65 -9.36 25.71 9.77
N GLY A 66 -9.44 25.02 10.91
CA GLY A 66 -10.61 24.25 11.31
C GLY A 66 -10.56 22.76 10.93
N GLU A 67 -9.64 22.36 10.04
CA GLU A 67 -9.35 20.95 9.78
C GLU A 67 -8.28 20.43 10.76
N ARG A 68 -8.18 19.11 10.90
CA ARG A 68 -7.07 18.47 11.63
C ARG A 68 -5.75 18.86 10.97
N ILE A 69 -4.79 19.30 11.79
CA ILE A 69 -3.43 19.59 11.32
C ILE A 69 -2.79 18.29 10.81
N ASN A 70 -2.51 18.24 9.52
CA ASN A 70 -1.68 17.23 8.87
C ASN A 70 -0.80 17.92 7.82
N LEU A 71 0.38 18.35 8.25
CA LEU A 71 1.35 19.06 7.41
C LEU A 71 2.10 18.14 6.44
N TRP A 72 1.98 16.82 6.61
CA TRP A 72 2.50 15.84 5.66
C TRP A 72 1.71 15.85 4.35
N ASN A 73 0.39 16.00 4.46
CA ASN A 73 -0.52 16.06 3.32
C ASN A 73 -0.74 17.47 2.77
N ARG A 74 -0.65 18.46 3.65
CA ARG A 74 -0.87 19.87 3.35
C ARG A 74 0.33 20.70 3.85
N PRO A 75 1.46 20.66 3.13
CA PRO A 75 2.72 21.23 3.61
C PRO A 75 2.75 22.77 3.67
N LEU A 76 1.81 23.45 3.02
CA LEU A 76 1.74 24.91 3.02
C LEU A 76 0.76 25.41 4.08
N VAL A 77 1.05 26.51 4.75
CA VAL A 77 0.12 27.20 5.63
C VAL A 77 -0.07 28.62 5.12
N LEU A 78 -1.26 28.97 4.65
CA LEU A 78 -1.56 30.33 4.21
C LEU A 78 -1.94 31.21 5.40
N TYR A 79 -1.13 32.22 5.70
CA TYR A 79 -1.41 33.16 6.78
C TYR A 79 -1.01 34.59 6.38
N LYS A 80 -1.93 35.55 6.55
CA LYS A 80 -1.75 36.97 6.19
C LYS A 80 -1.15 37.17 4.79
N GLY A 81 -1.70 36.47 3.78
CA GLY A 81 -1.29 36.59 2.37
C GLY A 81 0.04 35.94 2.00
N SER A 82 0.68 35.20 2.93
CA SER A 82 1.92 34.46 2.68
C SER A 82 1.75 32.97 2.96
N TYR A 83 2.34 32.13 2.11
CA TYR A 83 2.50 30.71 2.36
C TYR A 83 3.73 30.46 3.21
N TYR A 84 3.55 29.82 4.35
CA TYR A 84 4.59 29.28 5.20
C TYR A 84 4.80 27.82 4.81
N ILE A 85 6.05 27.43 4.60
CA ILE A 85 6.38 26.17 3.92
C ILE A 85 7.03 25.22 4.91
N ASN A 86 6.40 24.06 5.13
CA ASN A 86 7.00 23.01 5.92
C ASN A 86 8.04 22.25 5.07
N TYR A 87 9.30 22.37 5.46
CA TYR A 87 10.44 21.95 4.66
C TYR A 87 10.48 20.44 4.40
N LEU A 88 10.34 19.63 5.44
CA LEU A 88 10.45 18.17 5.35
C LEU A 88 9.34 17.54 4.50
N PRO A 89 8.04 17.79 4.77
CA PRO A 89 6.95 17.31 3.93
C PRO A 89 7.00 17.79 2.48
N THR A 90 7.56 18.99 2.24
CA THR A 90 7.69 19.51 0.87
C THR A 90 8.80 18.79 0.11
N LEU A 91 10.00 18.69 0.68
CA LEU A 91 11.17 18.16 -0.03
C LEU A 91 11.30 16.64 -0.01
N SER A 92 10.80 16.00 1.04
CA SER A 92 10.79 14.56 1.24
C SER A 92 9.37 14.08 1.52
N PRO A 93 8.42 14.28 0.59
CA PRO A 93 7.06 13.84 0.76
C PRO A 93 6.99 12.32 0.71
N ILE A 94 5.92 11.79 1.29
CA ILE A 94 5.53 10.41 1.06
C ILE A 94 4.54 10.42 -0.09
N VAL A 95 5.08 10.27 -1.29
CA VAL A 95 4.36 10.47 -2.55
C VAL A 95 3.09 9.63 -2.62
N LEU A 96 3.14 8.37 -2.19
CA LEU A 96 1.97 7.48 -2.18
C LEU A 96 0.88 7.99 -1.22
N ASN A 97 1.24 8.53 -0.06
CA ASN A 97 0.28 9.12 0.89
C ASN A 97 -0.33 10.42 0.34
N LEU A 98 0.48 11.28 -0.29
CA LEU A 98 0.00 12.49 -0.96
C LEU A 98 -0.96 12.19 -2.11
N MET A 99 -0.59 11.26 -2.99
CA MET A 99 -1.43 10.86 -4.12
C MET A 99 -2.76 10.29 -3.62
N ASP A 100 -2.71 9.42 -2.63
CA ASP A 100 -3.89 8.84 -1.99
C ASP A 100 -4.82 9.91 -1.41
N HIS A 101 -4.26 10.92 -0.73
CA HIS A 101 -5.00 12.06 -0.20
C HIS A 101 -5.60 12.95 -1.30
N TRP A 102 -4.84 13.27 -2.35
CA TRP A 102 -5.31 14.15 -3.42
C TRP A 102 -6.39 13.50 -4.29
N ILE A 103 -6.27 12.19 -4.55
CA ILE A 103 -7.30 11.42 -5.26
C ILE A 103 -8.62 11.44 -4.47
N GLU A 104 -8.55 11.26 -3.14
CA GLU A 104 -9.72 11.35 -2.28
C GLU A 104 -10.36 12.75 -2.30
N LEU A 105 -9.56 13.82 -2.19
CA LEU A 105 -10.05 15.20 -2.31
C LEU A 105 -10.64 15.49 -3.70
N GLY A 106 -10.18 14.77 -4.72
CA GLY A 106 -10.72 14.81 -6.08
C GLY A 106 -12.04 14.07 -6.26
N GLY A 107 -12.61 13.49 -5.19
CA GLY A 107 -13.90 12.80 -5.21
C GLY A 107 -13.82 11.29 -5.43
N TYR A 108 -12.62 10.70 -5.43
CA TYR A 108 -12.42 9.26 -5.53
C TYR A 108 -12.10 8.68 -4.15
N ASP A 109 -13.14 8.50 -3.35
CA ASP A 109 -13.03 7.89 -2.03
C ASP A 109 -12.67 6.38 -2.10
N LEU A 110 -12.52 5.77 -0.93
CA LEU A 110 -12.17 4.34 -0.82
C LEU A 110 -13.22 3.40 -1.41
N ASP A 111 -14.49 3.77 -1.42
CA ASP A 111 -15.56 2.88 -1.87
C ASP A 111 -15.60 2.83 -3.41
N ILE A 112 -15.40 3.98 -4.06
CA ILE A 112 -15.24 4.05 -5.51
C ILE A 112 -13.98 3.29 -5.93
N ARG A 113 -12.86 3.53 -5.26
CA ARG A 113 -11.57 2.90 -5.56
C ARG A 113 -11.57 1.40 -5.29
N GLY A 114 -12.26 0.94 -4.24
CA GLY A 114 -12.46 -0.47 -3.93
C GLY A 114 -13.10 -1.21 -5.09
N LYS A 115 -14.20 -0.68 -5.65
CA LYS A 115 -14.88 -1.26 -6.82
C LYS A 115 -13.99 -1.34 -8.05
N TYR A 116 -13.13 -0.34 -8.28
CA TYR A 116 -12.16 -0.40 -9.39
C TYR A 116 -11.10 -1.48 -9.16
N LEU A 117 -10.57 -1.58 -7.94
CA LEU A 117 -9.59 -2.61 -7.59
C LEU A 117 -10.17 -4.02 -7.72
N GLU A 118 -11.41 -4.24 -7.28
CA GLU A 118 -12.12 -5.52 -7.42
C GLU A 118 -12.24 -5.93 -8.89
N LYS A 119 -12.77 -5.04 -9.73
CA LYS A 119 -12.92 -5.30 -11.17
C LYS A 119 -11.59 -5.54 -11.86
N TYR A 120 -10.57 -4.78 -11.48
CA TYR A 120 -9.23 -4.91 -12.03
C TYR A 120 -8.64 -6.29 -11.69
N LEU A 121 -8.66 -6.69 -10.42
CA LEU A 121 -8.17 -8.00 -9.97
C LEU A 121 -8.90 -9.18 -10.62
N GLN A 122 -10.23 -9.10 -10.76
CA GLN A 122 -11.01 -10.14 -11.44
C GLN A 122 -10.55 -10.32 -12.89
N LYS A 123 -10.38 -9.21 -13.62
CA LYS A 123 -9.96 -9.21 -15.01
C LYS A 123 -8.52 -9.70 -15.16
N GLU A 124 -7.60 -9.18 -14.36
CA GLU A 124 -6.17 -9.48 -14.42
C GLU A 124 -5.92 -10.99 -14.24
N VAL A 125 -6.52 -11.60 -13.22
CA VAL A 125 -6.37 -13.05 -12.96
C VAL A 125 -6.98 -13.89 -14.08
N GLU A 126 -8.12 -13.46 -14.63
CA GLU A 126 -8.75 -14.16 -15.76
C GLU A 126 -7.83 -14.15 -16.99
N GLU A 127 -7.24 -13.00 -17.31
CA GLU A 127 -6.29 -12.84 -18.43
C GLU A 127 -5.02 -13.67 -18.22
N ILE A 128 -4.44 -13.64 -17.00
CA ILE A 128 -3.25 -14.43 -16.64
C ILE A 128 -3.50 -15.94 -16.78
N LEU A 129 -4.61 -16.45 -16.23
CA LEU A 129 -4.92 -17.88 -16.27
C LEU A 129 -5.18 -18.35 -17.71
N LEU A 130 -5.83 -17.52 -18.53
CA LEU A 130 -6.03 -17.77 -19.96
C LEU A 130 -4.69 -17.84 -20.71
N GLU A 131 -3.80 -16.87 -20.50
CA GLU A 131 -2.48 -16.81 -21.15
C GLU A 131 -1.63 -18.03 -20.81
N LYS A 132 -1.60 -18.43 -19.53
CA LYS A 132 -0.87 -19.62 -19.06
C LYS A 132 -1.51 -20.94 -19.48
N LYS A 133 -2.74 -20.91 -20.01
CA LYS A 133 -3.56 -22.10 -20.32
C LYS A 133 -3.78 -22.98 -19.08
N PHE A 134 -3.88 -22.37 -17.91
CA PHE A 134 -4.18 -23.07 -16.67
C PHE A 134 -5.70 -23.12 -16.48
N TYR A 135 -6.18 -24.17 -15.83
CA TYR A 135 -7.58 -24.24 -15.42
C TYR A 135 -7.87 -23.16 -14.39
N GLY A 136 -8.75 -22.25 -14.77
CA GLY A 136 -9.14 -21.11 -13.97
C GLY A 136 -10.53 -20.65 -14.34
N ARG A 137 -11.38 -20.45 -13.35
CA ARG A 137 -12.67 -19.78 -13.53
C ARG A 137 -12.85 -18.71 -12.47
N ILE A 138 -13.05 -17.48 -12.92
CA ILE A 138 -13.46 -16.37 -12.07
C ILE A 138 -14.98 -16.32 -12.00
N LEU A 139 -15.54 -16.24 -10.80
CA LEU A 139 -16.98 -16.00 -10.68
C LEU A 139 -17.27 -14.52 -10.91
N GLN A 140 -17.96 -14.25 -12.01
CA GLN A 140 -18.35 -12.90 -12.44
C GLN A 140 -19.49 -12.29 -11.59
N ARG A 141 -20.21 -13.11 -10.82
CA ARG A 141 -21.27 -12.65 -9.92
C ARG A 141 -20.73 -12.54 -8.50
N SER A 142 -20.79 -11.34 -7.92
CA SER A 142 -20.39 -11.12 -6.53
C SER A 142 -21.38 -11.75 -5.55
N LYS A 143 -22.68 -11.74 -5.84
CA LYS A 143 -23.72 -12.28 -4.94
C LYS A 143 -24.06 -13.74 -5.25
N LEU A 144 -23.82 -14.62 -4.29
CA LEU A 144 -24.11 -16.05 -4.37
C LEU A 144 -25.27 -16.41 -3.45
N TYR A 145 -26.35 -16.94 -4.03
CA TYR A 145 -27.57 -17.29 -3.31
C TYR A 145 -27.63 -18.80 -3.06
N ASN A 146 -28.04 -19.19 -1.85
CA ASN A 146 -28.42 -20.57 -1.57
C ASN A 146 -29.89 -20.84 -1.97
N LYS A 147 -30.38 -22.07 -1.77
CA LYS A 147 -31.77 -22.44 -2.11
C LYS A 147 -32.82 -21.67 -1.28
N GLU A 148 -32.45 -21.24 -0.08
CA GLU A 148 -33.28 -20.43 0.82
C GLU A 148 -33.27 -18.93 0.48
N LYS A 149 -32.66 -18.52 -0.63
CA LYS A 149 -32.47 -17.10 -1.03
C LYS A 149 -31.66 -16.25 -0.05
N LYS A 150 -30.92 -16.87 0.86
CA LYS A 150 -29.85 -16.19 1.62
C LYS A 150 -28.65 -16.02 0.71
N PHE A 151 -27.94 -14.91 0.84
CA PHE A 151 -26.78 -14.64 -0.01
C PHE A 151 -25.60 -14.09 0.77
N GLU A 152 -24.42 -14.33 0.20
CA GLU A 152 -23.20 -13.61 0.51
C GLU A 152 -22.70 -12.89 -0.74
N GLU A 153 -22.06 -11.76 -0.52
CA GLU A 153 -21.33 -11.05 -1.57
C GLU A 153 -19.84 -11.34 -1.41
N LEU A 154 -19.19 -11.86 -2.45
CA LEU A 154 -17.76 -12.17 -2.49
C LEU A 154 -17.07 -11.27 -3.50
N ASP A 155 -15.95 -10.69 -3.06
CA ASP A 155 -15.22 -9.69 -3.87
C ASP A 155 -14.45 -10.40 -4.99
N LEU A 156 -13.83 -11.55 -4.70
CA LEU A 156 -13.16 -12.38 -5.69
C LEU A 156 -13.25 -13.88 -5.32
N VAL A 157 -13.64 -14.70 -6.30
CA VAL A 157 -13.60 -16.16 -6.22
C VAL A 157 -12.89 -16.71 -7.45
N VAL A 158 -11.79 -17.42 -7.22
CA VAL A 158 -11.01 -18.09 -8.27
C VAL A 158 -11.11 -19.60 -8.07
N ILE A 159 -11.74 -20.28 -9.01
CA ILE A 159 -11.83 -21.75 -9.02
C ILE A 159 -10.67 -22.27 -9.87
N LEU A 160 -9.71 -22.93 -9.22
CA LEU A 160 -8.53 -23.54 -9.83
C LEU A 160 -8.69 -25.07 -9.89
N LYS A 161 -7.66 -25.78 -10.36
CA LYS A 161 -7.69 -27.23 -10.58
C LYS A 161 -7.99 -28.05 -9.32
N SER A 162 -7.43 -27.71 -8.16
CA SER A 162 -7.70 -28.41 -6.88
C SER A 162 -8.05 -27.47 -5.72
N ILE A 163 -8.05 -26.16 -5.96
CA ILE A 163 -8.33 -25.13 -4.95
C ILE A 163 -9.46 -24.20 -5.41
N VAL A 164 -10.23 -23.71 -4.44
CA VAL A 164 -11.08 -22.53 -4.59
C VAL A 164 -10.50 -21.43 -3.71
N LEU A 165 -9.97 -20.39 -4.33
CA LEU A 165 -9.46 -19.21 -3.63
C LEU A 165 -10.62 -18.23 -3.43
N LEU A 166 -10.89 -17.88 -2.17
CA LEU A 166 -11.82 -16.85 -1.77
C LEU A 166 -11.01 -15.65 -1.28
N ALA A 167 -11.20 -14.48 -1.88
CA ALA A 167 -10.50 -13.28 -1.48
C ALA A 167 -11.48 -12.16 -1.12
N GLU A 168 -11.22 -11.50 0.01
CA GLU A 168 -11.81 -10.21 0.35
C GLU A 168 -10.84 -9.11 -0.08
N ILE A 169 -11.34 -8.12 -0.81
CA ILE A 169 -10.53 -7.02 -1.32
C ILE A 169 -10.76 -5.80 -0.42
N LYS A 170 -9.69 -5.27 0.16
CA LYS A 170 -9.73 -4.07 0.99
C LYS A 170 -8.83 -3.00 0.40
N CYS A 171 -9.46 -2.05 -0.29
CA CYS A 171 -8.82 -0.78 -0.57
C CYS A 171 -8.63 -0.02 0.76
N ILE A 172 -7.38 0.31 1.06
CA ILE A 172 -6.95 1.06 2.23
C ILE A 172 -6.26 2.36 1.79
N LYS A 173 -6.33 3.36 2.66
CA LYS A 173 -5.46 4.54 2.54
C LYS A 173 -4.03 4.16 2.86
N PHE A 174 -3.06 4.91 2.34
CA PHE A 174 -1.66 4.68 2.67
C PHE A 174 -1.42 4.99 4.17
N PRO A 175 -1.18 4.00 5.05
CA PRO A 175 -1.05 4.21 6.49
C PRO A 175 0.27 4.85 6.91
N TYR A 176 0.38 6.17 6.75
CA TYR A 176 1.58 6.88 7.18
C TYR A 176 1.54 7.24 8.67
N GLU A 177 0.53 7.99 9.12
CA GLU A 177 0.44 8.40 10.52
C GLU A 177 -0.07 7.26 11.42
N ALA A 178 0.16 7.37 12.73
CA ALA A 178 -0.34 6.39 13.71
C ALA A 178 -1.86 6.14 13.59
N ARG A 179 -2.63 7.20 13.33
CA ARG A 179 -4.08 7.10 13.10
C ARG A 179 -4.39 6.33 11.82
N ASP A 180 -3.64 6.57 10.75
CA ASP A 180 -3.86 5.90 9.46
C ASP A 180 -3.53 4.41 9.58
N LYS A 181 -2.45 4.07 10.29
CA LYS A 181 -2.09 2.68 10.66
C LYS A 181 -3.22 2.01 11.45
N HIS A 182 -3.73 2.67 12.49
CA HIS A 182 -4.84 2.15 13.28
C HIS A 182 -6.10 1.90 12.42
N ASN A 183 -6.48 2.86 11.58
CA ASN A 183 -7.63 2.74 10.69
C ASN A 183 -7.47 1.61 9.67
N ALA A 184 -6.29 1.49 9.06
CA ALA A 184 -5.99 0.43 8.10
C ALA A 184 -6.07 -0.94 8.78
N LEU A 185 -5.43 -1.13 9.94
CA LEU A 185 -5.50 -2.38 10.70
C LEU A 185 -6.94 -2.76 11.07
N ASN A 186 -7.77 -1.80 11.50
CA ASN A 186 -9.18 -2.07 11.78
C ASN A 186 -9.94 -2.52 10.53
N ARG A 187 -9.70 -1.89 9.38
CA ARG A 187 -10.30 -2.27 8.09
C ARG A 187 -9.86 -3.66 7.63
N LEU A 188 -8.61 -4.03 7.86
CA LEU A 188 -8.11 -5.39 7.60
C LEU A 188 -8.77 -6.43 8.51
N LYS A 189 -8.87 -6.15 9.82
CA LYS A 189 -9.59 -7.02 10.77
C LYS A 189 -11.06 -7.22 10.37
N GLN A 190 -11.71 -6.17 9.85
CA GLN A 190 -13.06 -6.29 9.29
C GLN A 190 -13.08 -7.22 8.06
N GLY A 191 -12.13 -7.07 7.14
CA GLY A 191 -12.00 -7.95 5.97
C GLY A 191 -11.78 -9.41 6.35
N VAL A 192 -10.95 -9.68 7.35
CA VAL A 192 -10.73 -11.03 7.89
C VAL A 192 -12.01 -11.63 8.46
N LYS A 193 -12.78 -10.87 9.25
CA LYS A 193 -14.08 -11.33 9.77
C LYS A 193 -15.06 -11.61 8.64
N GLN A 194 -15.07 -10.76 7.61
CA GLN A 194 -15.93 -10.92 6.43
C GLN A 194 -15.58 -12.18 5.66
N ILE A 195 -14.30 -12.41 5.30
CA ILE A 195 -13.91 -13.58 4.51
C ILE A 195 -14.15 -14.89 5.25
N LYS A 196 -13.93 -14.93 6.57
CA LYS A 196 -14.26 -16.11 7.39
C LYS A 196 -15.73 -16.45 7.33
N ARG A 197 -16.60 -15.47 7.60
CA ARG A 197 -18.05 -15.62 7.52
C ARG A 197 -18.51 -16.05 6.13
N LYS A 198 -17.95 -15.43 5.08
CA LYS A 198 -18.26 -15.76 3.67
C LYS A 198 -17.79 -17.18 3.34
N LYS A 199 -16.59 -17.59 3.74
CA LYS A 199 -16.08 -18.97 3.60
C LYS A 199 -17.02 -19.97 4.26
N ASP A 200 -17.41 -19.74 5.52
CA ASP A 200 -18.31 -20.63 6.24
C ASP A 200 -19.66 -20.81 5.53
N PHE A 201 -20.21 -19.73 4.96
CA PHE A 201 -21.44 -19.79 4.17
C PHE A 201 -21.24 -20.63 2.90
N ILE A 202 -20.15 -20.41 2.16
CA ILE A 202 -19.86 -21.15 0.94
C ILE A 202 -19.61 -22.63 1.23
N GLU A 203 -18.84 -22.98 2.25
CA GLU A 203 -18.57 -24.39 2.57
C GLU A 203 -19.85 -25.16 2.93
N LYS A 204 -20.80 -24.51 3.62
CA LYS A 204 -22.10 -25.09 3.98
C LYS A 204 -23.06 -25.18 2.80
N CYS A 205 -23.08 -24.18 1.93
CA CYS A 205 -24.07 -24.05 0.84
C CYS A 205 -23.51 -24.35 -0.55
N LYS A 206 -22.26 -24.81 -0.70
CA LYS A 206 -21.61 -25.03 -2.01
C LYS A 206 -22.41 -25.92 -2.97
N ASN A 207 -23.15 -26.90 -2.44
CA ASN A 207 -23.98 -27.81 -3.24
C ASN A 207 -25.34 -27.21 -3.64
N GLU A 208 -25.68 -26.06 -3.07
CA GLU A 208 -26.91 -25.34 -3.34
C GLU A 208 -26.72 -24.14 -4.26
N ILE A 209 -25.50 -23.63 -4.36
CA ILE A 209 -25.13 -22.48 -5.19
C ILE A 209 -24.86 -22.98 -6.61
N PRO A 210 -25.73 -22.68 -7.60
CA PRO A 210 -25.59 -23.21 -8.96
C PRO A 210 -24.26 -22.85 -9.62
N GLU A 211 -23.73 -21.66 -9.32
CA GLU A 211 -22.45 -21.18 -9.83
C GLU A 211 -21.24 -21.97 -9.31
N LEU A 212 -21.37 -22.66 -8.17
CA LEU A 212 -20.28 -23.40 -7.51
C LEU A 212 -20.44 -24.91 -7.60
N HIS A 213 -21.66 -25.44 -7.51
CA HIS A 213 -21.91 -26.87 -7.23
C HIS A 213 -21.15 -27.82 -8.16
N SER A 214 -21.12 -27.56 -9.46
CA SER A 214 -20.43 -28.40 -10.46
C SER A 214 -18.91 -28.21 -10.53
N HIS A 215 -18.36 -27.28 -9.75
CA HIS A 215 -16.98 -26.81 -9.90
C HIS A 215 -16.16 -26.88 -8.63
N VAL A 216 -16.73 -27.23 -7.47
CA VAL A 216 -16.00 -27.18 -6.20
C VAL A 216 -15.94 -28.52 -5.46
N GLU A 217 -16.42 -29.58 -6.09
CA GLU A 217 -16.32 -30.93 -5.54
C GLU A 217 -14.85 -31.32 -5.31
N ASN A 218 -14.53 -31.81 -4.11
CA ASN A 218 -13.19 -32.21 -3.67
C ASN A 218 -12.10 -31.11 -3.74
N LYS A 219 -12.47 -29.84 -3.92
CA LYS A 219 -11.51 -28.72 -3.90
C LYS A 219 -11.37 -28.14 -2.50
N LYS A 220 -10.15 -27.72 -2.15
CA LYS A 220 -9.84 -27.05 -0.88
C LYS A 220 -10.17 -25.56 -0.96
N PHE A 221 -10.79 -25.00 0.07
CA PHE A 221 -11.05 -23.56 0.17
C PHE A 221 -9.91 -22.83 0.88
N VAL A 222 -9.24 -21.96 0.15
CA VAL A 222 -8.19 -21.06 0.67
C VAL A 222 -8.77 -19.65 0.77
N SER A 223 -8.47 -18.94 1.84
CA SER A 223 -8.98 -17.59 2.07
C SER A 223 -7.87 -16.60 2.34
N ILE A 224 -7.92 -15.45 1.67
CA ILE A 224 -6.95 -14.36 1.81
C ILE A 224 -7.67 -13.01 1.87
N VAL A 225 -6.97 -11.98 2.34
CA VAL A 225 -7.39 -10.57 2.16
C VAL A 225 -6.38 -9.87 1.26
N ILE A 226 -6.84 -9.26 0.17
CA ILE A 226 -6.00 -8.53 -0.78
C ILE A 226 -6.11 -7.02 -0.52
N THR A 227 -4.98 -6.32 -0.58
CA THR A 227 -4.89 -4.87 -0.37
C THR A 227 -4.16 -4.17 -1.53
N ASN A 228 -4.36 -2.87 -1.68
CA ASN A 228 -3.70 -2.07 -2.73
C ASN A 228 -2.28 -1.60 -2.37
N PHE A 229 -1.79 -1.82 -1.15
CA PHE A 229 -0.46 -1.38 -0.72
C PHE A 229 0.28 -2.49 0.03
N PRO A 230 1.60 -2.62 -0.14
CA PRO A 230 2.40 -3.73 0.39
C PRO A 230 2.65 -3.71 1.90
N MET A 231 2.22 -2.67 2.61
CA MET A 231 2.60 -2.43 4.02
C MET A 231 2.16 -3.52 5.01
N TYR A 232 1.18 -4.33 4.65
CA TYR A 232 0.69 -5.42 5.50
C TYR A 232 0.87 -6.80 4.88
N SER A 233 1.57 -6.91 3.76
CA SER A 233 1.79 -8.18 3.08
C SER A 233 2.63 -9.12 3.93
N GLY A 234 2.25 -10.39 3.96
CA GLY A 234 2.88 -11.40 4.82
C GLY A 234 2.53 -11.26 6.30
N CYS A 235 1.57 -10.41 6.66
CA CYS A 235 0.92 -10.45 7.97
C CYS A 235 -0.18 -11.53 7.97
N ILE A 236 -0.36 -12.19 9.11
CA ILE A 236 -1.47 -13.10 9.35
C ILE A 236 -2.34 -12.50 10.45
N ILE A 237 -3.64 -12.32 10.16
CA ILE A 237 -4.61 -11.82 11.12
C ILE A 237 -5.69 -12.89 11.30
N ASP A 238 -5.82 -13.39 12.53
CA ASP A 238 -6.68 -14.50 12.90
C ASP A 238 -6.57 -15.72 11.96
N GLY A 239 -5.36 -16.05 11.49
CA GLY A 239 -5.12 -17.19 10.59
C GLY A 239 -5.44 -16.93 9.10
N ILE A 240 -5.80 -15.71 8.73
CA ILE A 240 -5.99 -15.30 7.33
C ILE A 240 -4.80 -14.44 6.90
N PRO A 241 -4.08 -14.81 5.83
CA PRO A 241 -2.99 -13.99 5.31
C PRO A 241 -3.51 -12.72 4.65
N ILE A 242 -2.78 -11.63 4.88
CA ILE A 242 -2.93 -10.36 4.20
C ILE A 242 -1.89 -10.30 3.08
N VAL A 243 -2.37 -10.01 1.87
CA VAL A 243 -1.58 -10.01 0.64
C VAL A 243 -1.82 -8.66 -0.04
N ASP A 244 -0.81 -8.07 -0.65
CA ASP A 244 -1.02 -6.93 -1.52
C ASP A 244 -1.15 -7.36 -2.99
N PHE A 245 -1.66 -6.45 -3.79
CA PHE A 245 -1.85 -6.64 -5.23
C PHE A 245 -0.59 -7.18 -5.93
N TYR A 246 0.61 -6.64 -5.65
CA TYR A 246 1.82 -7.05 -6.35
C TYR A 246 2.29 -8.44 -5.93
N LEU A 247 2.16 -8.80 -4.66
CA LEU A 247 2.48 -10.16 -4.20
C LEU A 247 1.51 -11.19 -4.79
N PHE A 248 0.24 -10.83 -4.90
CA PHE A 248 -0.79 -11.66 -5.53
C PHE A 248 -0.53 -11.83 -7.04
N GLU A 249 -0.26 -10.74 -7.76
CA GLU A 249 0.11 -10.73 -9.18
C GLU A 249 1.40 -11.52 -9.41
N SER A 250 2.44 -11.30 -8.61
CA SER A 250 3.71 -12.04 -8.72
C SER A 250 3.48 -13.55 -8.63
N TYR A 251 2.57 -14.02 -7.77
CA TYR A 251 2.21 -15.42 -7.72
C TYR A 251 1.61 -15.89 -9.05
N PHE A 252 0.49 -15.31 -9.48
CA PHE A 252 -0.26 -15.80 -10.64
C PHE A 252 0.42 -15.52 -11.98
N GLU A 253 1.00 -14.34 -12.17
CA GLU A 253 1.56 -13.87 -13.44
C GLU A 253 2.95 -14.48 -13.67
N THR A 254 3.86 -14.31 -12.72
CA THR A 254 5.26 -14.71 -12.93
C THR A 254 5.56 -16.11 -12.41
N GLY A 255 4.93 -16.52 -11.30
CA GLY A 255 5.22 -17.79 -10.63
C GLY A 255 6.66 -17.89 -10.10
N LYS A 256 7.40 -16.78 -10.04
CA LYS A 256 8.79 -16.72 -9.59
C LYS A 256 9.19 -15.34 -9.10
N MET A 257 10.24 -15.28 -8.29
CA MET A 257 10.96 -14.07 -7.96
C MET A 257 12.27 -14.01 -8.75
N THR A 258 12.63 -12.81 -9.20
CA THR A 258 13.87 -12.59 -9.95
C THR A 258 14.72 -11.56 -9.22
N ASP A 259 15.87 -11.98 -8.72
CA ASP A 259 16.86 -11.08 -8.14
C ASP A 259 17.70 -10.52 -9.27
N GLY A 260 17.73 -9.19 -9.37
CA GLY A 260 18.40 -8.51 -10.46
C GLY A 260 19.23 -7.34 -9.98
N ARG A 261 20.31 -7.06 -10.72
CA ARG A 261 21.14 -5.87 -10.52
C ARG A 261 20.97 -4.93 -11.70
N ILE A 262 20.68 -3.67 -11.40
CA ILE A 262 20.60 -2.60 -12.40
C ILE A 262 21.93 -1.84 -12.37
N LYS A 263 22.71 -1.93 -13.45
CA LYS A 263 23.90 -1.09 -13.65
C LYS A 263 23.44 0.29 -14.15
N LYS A 264 24.08 1.36 -13.68
CA LYS A 264 23.82 2.72 -14.17
C LYS A 264 24.08 2.76 -15.69
N HIS A 265 23.02 2.89 -16.49
CA HIS A 265 23.01 2.80 -17.96
C HIS A 265 23.18 1.40 -18.59
N GLY A 266 22.98 0.31 -17.83
CA GLY A 266 23.02 -1.07 -18.34
C GLY A 266 21.65 -1.71 -18.47
N LYS A 267 21.59 -2.85 -19.17
CA LYS A 267 20.42 -3.74 -19.08
C LYS A 267 20.36 -4.35 -17.67
N PRO A 268 19.15 -4.61 -17.13
CA PRO A 268 19.01 -5.41 -15.93
C PRO A 268 19.71 -6.75 -16.11
N GLU A 269 20.56 -7.12 -15.14
CA GLU A 269 21.24 -8.40 -15.08
C GLU A 269 20.49 -9.27 -14.08
N VAL A 270 19.98 -10.42 -14.54
CA VAL A 270 19.36 -11.42 -13.65
C VAL A 270 20.47 -12.17 -12.93
N LEU A 271 20.44 -12.16 -11.61
CA LEU A 271 21.40 -12.87 -10.74
C LEU A 271 20.85 -14.22 -10.31
N LYS A 272 19.58 -14.27 -9.91
CA LYS A 272 18.94 -15.47 -9.36
C LYS A 272 17.45 -15.49 -9.69
N GLU A 273 16.92 -16.68 -9.95
CA GLU A 273 15.48 -16.90 -10.09
C GLU A 273 15.01 -17.94 -9.07
N THR A 274 14.02 -17.56 -8.26
CA THR A 274 13.40 -18.44 -7.27
C THR A 274 11.96 -18.73 -7.68
N PHE A 275 11.69 -19.95 -8.14
CA PHE A 275 10.35 -20.34 -8.61
C PHE A 275 9.41 -20.65 -7.44
N TYR A 276 8.21 -20.09 -7.46
CA TYR A 276 7.13 -20.46 -6.55
C TYR A 276 6.43 -21.74 -7.02
N TYR A 277 6.34 -21.90 -8.34
CA TYR A 277 5.86 -23.08 -9.04
C TYR A 277 6.39 -23.12 -10.47
N LYS A 278 6.42 -24.31 -11.07
CA LYS A 278 6.84 -24.52 -12.47
C LYS A 278 5.71 -24.99 -13.39
N ASN A 279 4.62 -25.47 -12.82
CA ASN A 279 3.48 -26.01 -13.55
C ASN A 279 2.18 -25.76 -12.76
N GLU A 280 1.04 -26.08 -13.39
CA GLU A 280 -0.28 -25.86 -12.82
C GLU A 280 -0.52 -26.65 -11.52
N ASP A 281 -0.03 -27.89 -11.43
CA ASP A 281 -0.20 -28.73 -10.24
C ASP A 281 0.54 -28.13 -9.04
N GLU A 282 1.78 -27.68 -9.25
CA GLU A 282 2.57 -26.95 -8.25
C GLU A 282 1.93 -25.60 -7.87
N MET A 283 1.40 -24.86 -8.85
CA MET A 283 0.65 -23.62 -8.56
C MET A 283 -0.53 -23.90 -7.64
N ASN A 284 -1.26 -25.00 -7.85
CA ASN A 284 -2.36 -25.32 -6.97
C ASN A 284 -1.86 -25.80 -5.60
N SER A 285 -0.88 -26.70 -5.53
CA SER A 285 -0.42 -27.24 -4.24
C SER A 285 0.26 -26.21 -3.34
N ASN A 286 0.95 -25.22 -3.94
CA ASN A 286 1.79 -24.29 -3.21
C ASN A 286 1.02 -23.02 -2.79
N LEU A 287 -0.17 -22.75 -3.34
CA LEU A 287 -0.89 -21.48 -3.21
C LEU A 287 -1.11 -21.05 -1.77
N GLU A 288 -1.65 -21.94 -0.94
CA GLU A 288 -1.94 -21.60 0.46
C GLU A 288 -0.66 -21.31 1.25
N GLN A 289 0.35 -22.18 1.11
CA GLN A 289 1.62 -22.02 1.82
C GLN A 289 2.34 -20.76 1.37
N PHE A 290 2.29 -20.44 0.06
CA PHE A 290 2.87 -19.21 -0.46
C PHE A 290 2.26 -17.97 0.18
N PHE A 291 0.92 -17.88 0.31
CA PHE A 291 0.32 -16.70 0.92
C PHE A 291 0.46 -16.66 2.46
N LEU A 292 0.58 -17.81 3.12
CA LEU A 292 0.88 -17.87 4.56
C LEU A 292 2.32 -17.45 4.86
N GLN A 293 3.26 -17.81 3.99
CA GLN A 293 4.68 -17.54 4.15
C GLN A 293 5.28 -17.09 2.81
N PRO A 294 5.01 -15.85 2.38
CA PRO A 294 5.43 -15.39 1.06
C PRO A 294 6.93 -15.18 1.00
N TYR A 295 7.61 -15.99 0.18
CA TYR A 295 9.07 -15.98 0.04
C TYR A 295 9.67 -14.57 -0.14
N PRO A 296 9.13 -13.67 -1.00
CA PRO A 296 9.68 -12.31 -1.14
C PRO A 296 9.66 -11.50 0.17
N ILE A 297 8.68 -11.73 1.03
CA ILE A 297 8.57 -11.02 2.31
C ILE A 297 9.46 -11.67 3.37
N GLU A 298 9.55 -13.00 3.39
CA GLU A 298 10.40 -13.71 4.35
C GLU A 298 11.89 -13.45 4.10
N GLU A 299 12.32 -13.40 2.83
CA GLU A 299 13.69 -13.03 2.49
C GLU A 299 14.02 -11.61 2.94
N LEU A 300 13.09 -10.66 2.77
CA LEU A 300 13.24 -9.31 3.32
C LEU A 300 13.29 -9.32 4.84
N LYS A 301 12.42 -10.07 5.52
CA LYS A 301 12.41 -10.17 6.99
C LYS A 301 13.74 -10.68 7.53
N SER A 302 14.40 -11.63 6.86
CA SER A 302 15.71 -12.12 7.30
C SER A 302 16.81 -11.07 7.26
N LEU A 303 16.64 -9.98 6.50
CA LEU A 303 17.60 -8.88 6.43
C LEU A 303 17.51 -7.91 7.61
N TYR A 304 16.43 -7.96 8.40
CA TYR A 304 16.17 -6.99 9.46
C TYR A 304 15.96 -7.67 10.81
N GLN A 305 16.49 -7.03 11.85
CA GLN A 305 16.16 -7.31 13.24
C GLN A 305 15.30 -6.19 13.82
N ILE A 306 14.33 -6.55 14.66
CA ILE A 306 13.52 -5.58 15.39
C ILE A 306 14.20 -5.28 16.72
N ILE A 307 14.59 -4.02 16.90
CA ILE A 307 15.24 -3.51 18.12
C ILE A 307 14.30 -2.55 18.82
N ASN A 308 14.15 -2.74 20.13
CA ASN A 308 13.49 -1.79 21.03
C ASN A 308 14.56 -1.00 21.77
N GLN A 309 14.66 0.30 21.51
CA GLN A 309 15.64 1.17 22.13
C GLN A 309 14.93 2.13 23.09
N LYS A 310 15.40 2.22 24.33
CA LYS A 310 14.93 3.24 25.29
C LYS A 310 15.39 4.62 24.80
N ILE A 311 14.45 5.54 24.63
CA ILE A 311 14.69 6.93 24.20
C ILE A 311 14.38 7.96 25.30
N SER A 312 13.77 7.49 26.40
CA SER A 312 13.55 8.32 27.59
C SER A 312 14.87 8.59 28.30
N LEU A 313 15.05 9.84 28.72
CA LEU A 313 16.13 10.23 29.60
C LEU A 313 15.83 9.74 31.03
N GLU A 314 16.88 9.48 31.81
CA GLU A 314 16.75 8.99 33.20
C GLU A 314 16.00 9.93 34.14
N ILE A 315 15.81 11.18 33.73
CA ILE A 315 15.07 12.20 34.49
C ILE A 315 13.54 12.05 34.40
N PHE A 316 13.02 11.16 33.55
CA PHE A 316 11.57 10.94 33.42
C PHE A 316 11.15 9.68 34.18
N ASP A 317 10.01 9.74 34.88
CA ASP A 317 9.43 8.61 35.64
C ASP A 317 8.89 7.47 34.75
N TYR A 318 9.04 7.58 33.43
CA TYR A 318 8.50 6.65 32.45
C TYR A 318 9.55 6.28 31.42
N ASP A 319 9.67 4.97 31.15
CA ASP A 319 10.48 4.48 30.07
C ASP A 319 9.72 4.57 28.73
N LEU A 320 10.17 5.47 27.87
CA LEU A 320 9.80 5.51 26.47
C LEU A 320 10.74 4.64 25.64
N TYR A 321 10.18 3.78 24.80
CA TYR A 321 10.89 2.93 23.85
C TYR A 321 10.51 3.29 22.42
N VAL A 322 11.48 3.24 21.51
CA VAL A 322 11.26 3.23 20.06
C VAL A 322 11.54 1.84 19.53
N THR A 323 10.59 1.28 18.80
CA THR A 323 10.79 0.05 18.03
C THR A 323 11.26 0.43 16.63
N SER A 324 12.39 -0.11 16.20
CA SER A 324 12.94 0.10 14.86
C SER A 324 13.35 -1.23 14.22
N ALA A 325 13.20 -1.33 12.90
CA ALA A 325 13.80 -2.41 12.12
C ALA A 325 15.17 -1.94 11.65
N GLN A 326 16.22 -2.72 11.93
CA GLN A 326 17.60 -2.40 11.59
C GLN A 326 18.24 -3.59 10.88
N ILE A 327 19.15 -3.33 9.95
CA ILE A 327 19.99 -4.37 9.37
C ILE A 327 21.01 -4.79 10.46
N PRO A 328 21.18 -6.09 10.76
CA PRO A 328 22.18 -6.54 11.74
C PRO A 328 23.58 -6.03 11.40
N GLU A 329 24.37 -5.61 12.39
CA GLU A 329 25.73 -5.06 12.18
C GLU A 329 26.69 -6.06 11.51
N ASN A 330 26.41 -7.36 11.65
CA ASN A 330 27.16 -8.46 11.04
C ASN A 330 26.63 -8.86 9.65
N TYR A 331 25.60 -8.21 9.12
CA TYR A 331 25.10 -8.47 7.78
C TYR A 331 26.10 -7.92 6.75
N ASN A 332 26.76 -8.83 6.02
CA ASN A 332 27.64 -8.47 4.91
C ASN A 332 26.88 -8.68 3.59
N PRO A 333 26.41 -7.60 2.93
CA PRO A 333 25.67 -7.70 1.67
C PRO A 333 26.48 -8.35 0.54
N ASP A 334 27.82 -8.36 0.62
CA ASP A 334 28.69 -9.00 -0.37
C ASP A 334 28.85 -10.52 -0.16
N SER A 335 28.42 -11.05 0.99
CA SER A 335 28.60 -12.47 1.34
C SER A 335 27.50 -13.41 0.80
N GLU A 336 26.30 -12.89 0.53
CA GLU A 336 25.18 -13.67 -0.05
C GLU A 336 25.19 -13.68 -1.59
N ILE A 337 26.09 -12.92 -2.23
CA ILE A 337 26.21 -12.83 -3.70
C ILE A 337 27.05 -14.00 -4.29
N LEU A 338 27.58 -14.90 -3.45
CA LEU A 338 28.53 -15.94 -3.84
C LEU A 338 28.05 -17.40 -3.70
N LEU A 339 26.74 -17.66 -3.63
CA LEU A 339 26.20 -19.03 -3.65
C LEU A 339 25.33 -19.32 -4.88
#